data_AF-A0AAD0VTK9-F1
#
_entry.id   AF-A0AAD0VTK9-F1
#
_cell.length_a   1.000
_cell.length_b   1.000
_cell.length_c   1.000
_cell.angle_alpha   90.00
_cell.angle_beta   90.00
_cell.angle_gamma   90.00
#
_symmetry.space_group_name_H-M   'P 1'
#
loop_
_entity.id
_entity.type
_entity.pdbx_description
1 polymer ?
#
loop_
_entity_poly.entity_id
_entity_poly.type
_entity_poly.pdbx_seq_one_letter_code
_entity_poly.pdbx_strand_id
1 'polypeptide(L)'
;MTAQCIIAARRTEYFESLFPNSQYIKQNKATYQRAGLIGKMMRTGTISTILAIPSFFIRKNLVERQEVINFPKPIKILLVTLWSLHITLFSALIISHFL
;
A
#
# COMPACT_ATOMS: atom_id res chain seq x y z
N MET A 1 2.85 16.42 5.57
CA MET A 1 2.45 15.24 4.78
C MET A 1 3.43 14.06 4.86
N THR A 2 4.75 14.26 4.99
CA THR A 2 5.74 13.16 4.90
C THR A 2 5.89 12.31 6.18
N ALA A 3 5.78 12.92 7.37
CA ALA A 3 6.01 12.21 8.64
C ALA A 3 5.00 11.07 8.91
N GLN A 4 3.71 11.28 8.62
CA GLN A 4 2.69 10.23 8.77
C GLN A 4 2.89 9.09 7.77
N CYS A 5 3.29 9.40 6.53
CA CYS A 5 3.65 8.40 5.53
C CYS A 5 4.87 7.58 5.98
N ILE A 6 5.86 8.21 6.61
CA ILE A 6 7.06 7.52 7.13
C ILE A 6 6.72 6.67 8.36
N ILE A 7 5.83 7.12 9.22
CA ILE A 7 5.38 6.35 10.39
C ILE A 7 4.53 5.14 9.95
N ALA A 8 3.63 5.33 8.99
CA ALA A 8 2.94 4.22 8.33
C ALA A 8 3.93 3.29 7.60
N ALA A 9 4.97 3.84 6.97
CA ALA A 9 6.03 3.07 6.33
C ALA A 9 6.94 2.33 7.33
N ARG A 10 7.06 2.82 8.57
CA ARG A 10 7.68 2.07 9.67
C ARG A 10 6.77 0.95 10.19
N ARG A 11 5.45 1.14 10.15
CA ARG A 11 4.44 0.12 10.47
C ARG A 11 4.23 -0.89 9.33
N THR A 12 4.95 -0.78 8.21
CA THR A 12 4.81 -1.71 7.07
C THR A 12 5.05 -3.16 7.45
N GLU A 13 5.98 -3.43 8.36
CA GLU A 13 6.24 -4.79 8.86
C GLU A 13 5.03 -5.37 9.59
N TYR A 14 4.28 -4.53 10.31
CA TYR A 14 3.00 -4.92 10.91
C TYR A 14 1.93 -5.16 9.84
N PHE A 15 1.83 -4.30 8.83
CA PHE A 15 0.87 -4.52 7.73
C PHE A 15 1.18 -5.80 6.95
N GLU A 16 2.44 -6.12 6.71
CA GLU A 16 2.86 -7.36 6.08
C GLU A 16 2.54 -8.60 6.91
N SER A 17 2.63 -8.51 8.24
CA SER A 17 2.24 -9.61 9.11
C SER A 17 0.74 -9.94 9.04
N LEU A 18 -0.09 -9.01 8.57
CA LEU A 18 -1.53 -9.21 8.36
C LEU A 18 -1.84 -9.92 7.02
N PHE A 19 -0.83 -10.14 6.17
CA PHE A 19 -0.94 -10.89 4.92
C PHE A 19 0.05 -12.07 4.88
N PRO A 20 -0.08 -13.05 5.78
CA PRO A 20 0.85 -14.17 5.88
C PRO A 20 0.82 -15.13 4.68
N ASN A 21 -0.27 -15.20 3.92
CA ASN A 21 -0.46 -16.12 2.79
C ASN A 21 -0.25 -15.46 1.42
N SER A 22 -0.32 -14.12 1.33
CA SER A 22 -0.11 -13.44 0.04
C SER A 22 1.35 -13.60 -0.47
N GLN A 23 1.54 -14.45 -1.48
CA GLN A 23 2.80 -14.58 -2.20
C GLN A 23 3.25 -13.26 -2.82
N TYR A 24 2.30 -12.42 -3.27
CA TYR A 24 2.60 -11.12 -3.84
C TYR A 24 3.29 -10.19 -2.84
N ILE A 25 2.82 -10.15 -1.59
CA ILE A 25 3.42 -9.33 -0.54
C ILE A 25 4.79 -9.87 -0.10
N LYS A 26 4.95 -11.20 -0.03
CA LYS A 26 6.26 -11.83 0.23
C LYS A 26 7.29 -11.54 -0.86
N GLN A 27 6.88 -11.63 -2.12
CA GLN A 27 7.74 -11.30 -3.27
C GLN A 27 8.13 -9.83 -3.24
N ASN A 28 7.17 -8.93 -3.02
CA ASN A 28 7.41 -7.49 -2.96
C ASN A 28 8.37 -7.13 -1.80
N LYS A 29 8.23 -7.82 -0.66
CA LYS A 29 9.15 -7.72 0.46
C LYS A 29 10.57 -8.10 0.07
N ALA A 30 10.76 -9.24 -0.59
CA ALA A 30 12.07 -9.71 -1.03
C ALA A 30 12.71 -8.74 -2.04
N THR A 31 11.93 -8.25 -3.01
CA THR A 31 12.40 -7.31 -4.05
C THR A 31 12.89 -6.00 -3.44
N TYR A 32 12.15 -5.44 -2.48
CA TYR A 32 12.44 -4.12 -1.91
C TYR A 32 13.22 -4.16 -0.59
N GLN A 33 13.62 -5.34 -0.09
CA GLN A 33 14.37 -5.48 1.16
C GLN A 33 15.72 -4.74 1.13
N ARG A 34 16.37 -4.67 -0.05
CA ARG A 34 17.66 -3.99 -0.23
C ARG A 34 17.54 -2.50 -0.57
N ALA A 35 16.34 -1.99 -0.85
CA ALA A 35 16.11 -0.63 -1.32
C ALA A 35 15.96 0.41 -0.18
N GLY A 36 16.26 0.04 1.07
CA GLY A 36 16.29 0.97 2.21
C GLY A 36 14.96 1.68 2.44
N LEU A 37 15.00 3.01 2.60
CA LEU A 37 13.81 3.84 2.88
C LEU A 37 12.80 3.86 1.70
N ILE A 38 13.30 3.89 0.47
CA ILE A 38 12.50 3.88 -0.76
C ILE A 38 11.77 2.53 -0.89
N GLY A 39 12.47 1.43 -0.58
CA GLY A 39 11.88 0.10 -0.55
C GLY A 39 10.72 -0.03 0.44
N LYS A 40 10.84 0.61 1.61
CA LYS A 40 9.74 0.66 2.59
C LYS A 40 8.53 1.41 2.05
N MET A 41 8.74 2.58 1.45
CA MET A 41 7.66 3.35 0.81
C MET A 41 6.94 2.55 -0.30
N MET A 42 7.68 1.85 -1.16
CA MET A 42 7.10 1.03 -2.22
C MET A 42 6.24 -0.09 -1.64
N ARG A 43 6.73 -0.79 -0.60
CA ARG A 43 5.98 -1.86 0.07
C ARG A 43 4.69 -1.35 0.72
N THR A 44 4.74 -0.22 1.42
CA THR A 44 3.53 0.41 1.98
C THR A 44 2.56 0.85 0.89
N GLY A 45 3.08 1.45 -0.19
CA GLY A 45 2.29 1.88 -1.34
C GLY A 45 1.54 0.71 -1.99
N THR A 46 2.23 -0.41 -2.21
CA THR A 46 1.62 -1.64 -2.76
C THR A 46 0.49 -2.15 -1.85
N ILE A 47 0.71 -2.19 -0.53
CA ILE A 47 -0.33 -2.62 0.43
C ILE A 47 -1.53 -1.67 0.38
N SER A 48 -1.30 -0.35 0.33
CA SER A 48 -2.39 0.63 0.18
C SER A 48 -3.17 0.42 -1.12
N THR A 49 -2.50 0.13 -2.24
CA THR A 49 -3.16 -0.14 -3.52
C THR A 49 -4.01 -1.42 -3.47
N ILE A 50 -3.50 -2.48 -2.85
CA ILE A 50 -4.24 -3.72 -2.60
C ILE A 50 -5.50 -3.44 -1.79
N LEU A 51 -5.37 -2.61 -0.75
CA LEU A 51 -6.51 -2.25 0.12
C LEU A 51 -7.50 -1.29 -0.54
N ALA A 52 -7.05 -0.44 -1.46
CA ALA A 52 -7.88 0.48 -2.23
C ALA A 52 -8.70 -0.25 -3.30
N ILE A 53 -8.09 -1.23 -4.00
CA ILE A 53 -8.75 -1.98 -5.08
C ILE A 53 -8.69 -3.49 -4.81
N PRO A 54 -9.22 -3.96 -3.66
CA PRO A 54 -9.07 -5.35 -3.24
C PRO A 54 -9.70 -6.34 -4.22
N SER A 55 -10.81 -5.95 -4.84
CA SER A 55 -11.55 -6.74 -5.83
C SER A 55 -10.67 -7.16 -7.02
N PHE A 56 -9.73 -6.31 -7.44
CA PHE A 56 -8.84 -6.60 -8.56
C PHE A 56 -7.78 -7.65 -8.17
N PHE A 57 -7.15 -7.48 -7.01
CA PHE A 57 -6.12 -8.40 -6.52
C PHE A 57 -6.69 -9.76 -6.10
N ILE A 58 -7.89 -9.78 -5.52
CA ILE A 58 -8.60 -11.02 -5.17
C ILE A 58 -8.97 -11.79 -6.44
N ARG A 59 -9.51 -11.13 -7.48
CA ARG A 59 -9.82 -11.78 -8.76
C ARG A 59 -8.60 -12.39 -9.45
N LYS A 60 -7.43 -11.78 -9.25
CA LYS A 60 -6.15 -12.26 -9.78
C LYS A 60 -5.50 -13.35 -8.92
N ASN A 61 -6.14 -13.79 -7.82
CA ASN A 61 -5.56 -14.71 -6.82
C ASN A 61 -4.20 -14.25 -6.26
N LEU A 62 -3.95 -12.94 -6.24
CA LEU A 62 -2.69 -12.37 -5.73
C LEU A 62 -2.72 -12.17 -4.20
N VAL A 63 -3.92 -12.02 -3.64
CA VAL A 63 -4.17 -11.74 -2.23
C VAL A 63 -5.43 -12.49 -1.80
N GLU A 64 -5.40 -13.10 -0.61
CA GLU A 64 -6.56 -13.82 -0.09
C GLU A 64 -7.65 -12.85 0.37
N ARG A 65 -8.90 -13.17 0.02
CA ARG A 65 -10.06 -12.38 0.43
C ARG A 65 -10.18 -12.26 1.96
N GLN A 66 -9.83 -13.32 2.69
CA GLN A 66 -9.92 -13.34 4.16
C GLN A 66 -8.94 -12.37 4.81
N GLU A 67 -7.71 -12.25 4.28
CA GLU A 67 -6.71 -11.29 4.77
C GLU A 67 -7.19 -9.83 4.61
N VAL A 68 -7.82 -9.52 3.47
CA VAL A 68 -8.38 -8.19 3.20
C VAL A 68 -9.55 -7.85 4.13
N ILE A 69 -10.40 -8.83 4.45
CA ILE A 69 -11.58 -8.65 5.31
C ILE A 69 -11.15 -8.52 6.78
N ASN A 70 -10.18 -9.32 7.22
CA ASN A 70 -9.64 -9.28 8.58
C ASN A 70 -8.76 -8.05 8.84
N PHE A 71 -8.42 -7.29 7.81
CA PHE A 71 -7.60 -6.10 7.96
C PHE A 71 -8.34 -5.01 8.76
N PRO A 72 -7.68 -4.40 9.77
CA PRO A 72 -8.29 -3.38 10.62
C PRO A 72 -8.82 -2.19 9.80
N LYS A 73 -10.14 -2.00 9.83
CA LYS A 73 -10.86 -0.91 9.14
C LYS A 73 -10.25 0.49 9.32
N PRO A 74 -9.93 0.98 10.54
CA PRO A 74 -9.40 2.34 10.70
C PRO A 74 -8.08 2.54 9.98
N ILE A 75 -7.22 1.52 9.98
CA ILE A 75 -5.92 1.53 9.28
C ILE A 75 -6.13 1.46 7.77
N LYS A 76 -7.08 0.64 7.31
CA LYS A 76 -7.45 0.55 5.90
C LYS A 76 -7.91 1.92 5.37
N ILE A 77 -8.84 2.57 6.07
CA ILE A 77 -9.35 3.88 5.68
C ILE A 77 -8.20 4.89 5.59
N LEU A 78 -7.35 4.96 6.63
CA LEU A 78 -6.19 5.85 6.64
C LEU A 78 -5.27 5.63 5.43
N LEU A 79 -4.91 4.38 5.14
CA LEU A 79 -4.03 4.03 4.02
C LEU A 79 -4.64 4.37 2.65
N VAL A 80 -5.93 4.09 2.48
CA VAL A 80 -6.65 4.38 1.22
C VAL A 80 -6.81 5.89 1.02
N THR A 81 -7.17 6.65 2.06
CA THR A 81 -7.30 8.11 1.97
C THR A 81 -5.96 8.79 1.69
N LEU A 82 -4.88 8.34 2.33
CA LEU A 82 -3.53 8.84 2.05
C LEU A 82 -3.11 8.54 0.61
N TRP A 83 -3.39 7.34 0.12
CA TRP A 83 -3.03 6.92 -1.24
C TRP A 83 -3.84 7.68 -2.29
N SER A 84 -5.15 7.84 -2.09
CA SER A 84 -6.01 8.62 -2.97
C SER A 84 -5.56 10.08 -3.03
N LEU A 85 -5.23 10.68 -1.88
CA LEU A 85 -4.77 12.06 -1.81
C LEU A 85 -3.44 12.27 -2.53
N HIS A 86 -2.49 11.33 -2.42
CA HIS A 86 -1.23 11.37 -3.18
C HIS A 86 -1.47 11.27 -4.69
N ILE A 87 -2.36 10.36 -5.14
CA ILE A 87 -2.70 10.24 -6.55
C ILE A 87 -3.36 11.50 -7.07
N THR A 88 -4.34 12.04 -6.33
CA THR A 88 -5.02 13.28 -6.72
C THR A 88 -4.03 14.44 -6.84
N LEU A 89 -3.12 14.60 -5.88
CA LEU A 89 -2.07 15.61 -5.94
C LEU A 89 -1.12 15.41 -7.12
N PHE A 90 -0.65 14.18 -7.36
CA PHE A 90 0.20 13.87 -8.51
C PHE A 90 -0.51 14.15 -9.83
N SER A 91 -1.78 13.74 -9.96
CA SER A 91 -2.58 14.01 -11.16
C SER A 91 -2.82 15.50 -11.36
N ALA A 92 -3.12 16.24 -10.29
CA ALA A 92 -3.32 17.68 -10.36
C ALA A 92 -2.04 18.41 -10.78
N LEU A 93 -0.89 17.99 -10.25
CA LEU A 93 0.42 18.52 -10.66
C LEU A 93 0.67 18.29 -12.14
N ILE A 94 0.44 17.06 -12.62
CA ILE A 94 0.58 16.71 -14.03
C ILE A 94 -0.34 17.57 -14.90
N ILE A 95 -1.63 17.64 -14.56
CA ILE A 95 -2.60 18.46 -15.28
C ILE A 95 -2.17 19.93 -15.29
N SER A 96 -1.72 20.48 -14.17
CA SER A 96 -1.25 21.87 -14.08
C SER A 96 0.03 22.15 -14.85
N HIS A 97 0.86 21.14 -15.10
CA HIS A 97 2.06 21.26 -15.94
C HIS A 97 1.70 21.22 -17.43
N PHE A 98 0.59 20.57 -17.79
CA PHE A 98 0.10 20.50 -19.17
C PHE A 98 -0.87 21.64 -19.53
N LEU A 99 -1.37 22.40 -18.53
CA LEU A 99 -2.23 23.57 -18.69
C LEU A 99 -1.41 24.85 -18.80
#